data_AF-A0A077X214-F1
#
_entry.id   AF-A0A077X214-F1
#
_cell.length_a   1.000
_cell.length_b   1.000
_cell.length_c   1.000
_cell.angle_alpha   90.00
_cell.angle_beta   90.00
_cell.angle_gamma   90.00
#
_symmetry.space_group_name_H-M   'P 1'
#
loop_
_entity.id
_entity.type
_entity.pdbx_description
1 polymer ?
#
loop_
_entity_poly.entity_id
_entity_poly.type
_entity_poly.pdbx_seq_one_letter_code
_entity_poly.pdbx_strand_id
1 'polypeptide(L)'
;MFGLCWSSYRLYHLIRINRMKKSYAERSLEHEWEDWFIRHSNGVEARHGLLPYSVILIVGVTIVAMVEVVTMTRHGAHCIYNWGSYVMVVLDVVFVIVVVPFSVWHVFKYKDLHGIRASILTQCIIGIPCIIMYFVWTAVLEPPNTEHPSMPRVMFAPGNWILIMTTTGHIMYIVVPLFRRPHFHVSSQQRSLSLDRPITITNTASRHTTANNPSHIGHYKVELSAESLRNALNDPESADALLQLATKDFSAENVLFYMEYLRLAQKDTLLWSECVQFYKTYIPDSAPLQVNITWNTRKKLEAAMINMNRLPPDNACEGSSSNPSRNLQQQEHVSMSVFEATSEEVFWNIFTSVFPKFVQDHQNPFP
;
A
#
# COMPACT_ATOMS: atom_id res chain seq x y z
N MET A 1 -10.97 4.00 -19.85
CA MET A 1 -11.37 2.60 -19.58
C MET A 1 -10.23 1.80 -18.99
N PHE A 2 -9.11 1.68 -19.71
CA PHE A 2 -7.96 0.88 -19.27
C PHE A 2 -7.32 1.34 -17.96
N GLY A 3 -7.14 2.66 -17.76
CA GLY A 3 -6.61 3.20 -16.50
C GLY A 3 -7.50 2.87 -15.28
N LEU A 4 -8.81 2.78 -15.46
CA LEU A 4 -9.75 2.39 -14.39
C LEU A 4 -9.57 0.92 -14.01
N CYS A 5 -9.49 0.02 -15.00
CA CYS A 5 -9.30 -1.40 -14.77
C CYS A 5 -7.95 -1.69 -14.10
N TRP A 6 -6.89 -1.05 -14.58
CA TRP A 6 -5.54 -1.18 -14.00
C TRP A 6 -5.48 -0.66 -12.57
N SER A 7 -6.04 0.53 -12.29
CA SER A 7 -6.08 1.08 -10.94
C SER A 7 -6.89 0.21 -9.98
N SER A 8 -8.01 -0.37 -10.43
CA SER A 8 -8.83 -1.28 -9.63
C SER A 8 -8.10 -2.60 -9.34
N TYR A 9 -7.45 -3.19 -10.36
CA TYR A 9 -6.62 -4.39 -10.20
C TYR A 9 -5.46 -4.14 -9.23
N ARG A 10 -4.74 -3.03 -9.41
CA ARG A 10 -3.63 -2.64 -8.53
C ARG A 10 -4.09 -2.46 -7.09
N LEU A 11 -5.21 -1.76 -6.87
CA LEU A 11 -5.77 -1.58 -5.53
C LEU A 11 -6.13 -2.92 -4.88
N TYR A 12 -6.85 -3.79 -5.61
CA TYR A 12 -7.21 -5.12 -5.14
C TYR A 12 -5.96 -5.93 -4.76
N HIS A 13 -4.94 -5.90 -5.61
CA HIS A 13 -3.69 -6.61 -5.38
C HIS A 13 -2.94 -6.09 -4.14
N LEU A 14 -2.86 -4.76 -3.97
CA LEU A 14 -2.24 -4.16 -2.79
C LEU A 14 -2.98 -4.54 -1.51
N ILE A 15 -4.32 -4.51 -1.52
CA ILE A 15 -5.15 -4.94 -0.38
C ILE A 15 -4.89 -6.41 -0.05
N ARG A 16 -4.81 -7.27 -1.08
CA ARG A 16 -4.54 -8.69 -0.90
C ARG A 16 -3.16 -8.91 -0.26
N ILE A 17 -2.10 -8.31 -0.81
CA ILE A 17 -0.74 -8.39 -0.24
C ILE A 17 -0.76 -7.97 1.23
N ASN A 18 -1.41 -6.85 1.55
CA ASN A 18 -1.36 -6.34 2.91
C ASN A 18 -2.10 -7.22 3.92
N ARG A 19 -3.20 -7.85 3.50
CA ARG A 19 -3.86 -8.88 4.32
C ARG A 19 -2.94 -10.08 4.54
N MET A 20 -2.23 -10.53 3.50
CA MET A 20 -1.27 -11.63 3.63
C MET A 20 -0.07 -11.27 4.52
N LYS A 21 0.39 -10.01 4.53
CA LYS A 21 1.42 -9.53 5.47
C LYS A 21 0.99 -9.74 6.92
N LYS A 22 -0.25 -9.37 7.26
CA LYS A 22 -0.82 -9.60 8.60
C LYS A 22 -0.86 -11.10 8.93
N SER A 23 -1.44 -11.91 8.05
CA SER A 23 -1.52 -13.37 8.26
C SER A 23 -0.16 -14.06 8.34
N TYR A 24 0.82 -13.61 7.55
CA TYR A 24 2.20 -14.11 7.60
C TYR A 24 2.86 -13.80 8.95
N ALA A 25 2.69 -12.57 9.46
CA ALA A 25 3.24 -12.20 10.76
C ALA A 25 2.58 -12.97 11.92
N GLU A 26 1.28 -13.23 11.84
CA GLU A 26 0.53 -14.04 12.80
C GLU A 26 0.83 -15.55 12.68
N ARG A 27 1.62 -15.96 11.68
CA ARG A 27 1.85 -17.38 11.33
C ARG A 27 0.55 -18.16 11.11
N SER A 28 -0.50 -17.46 10.66
CA SER A 28 -1.82 -18.02 10.34
C SER A 28 -1.97 -18.35 8.85
N LEU A 29 -0.95 -18.05 8.04
CA LEU A 29 -0.92 -18.31 6.62
C LEU A 29 -0.63 -19.78 6.34
N GLU A 30 -1.43 -20.43 5.49
CA GLU A 30 -1.15 -21.80 5.05
C GLU A 30 0.14 -21.85 4.22
N HIS A 31 0.87 -22.96 4.30
CA HIS A 31 2.19 -23.12 3.66
C HIS A 31 2.18 -22.82 2.15
N GLU A 32 1.11 -23.18 1.42
CA GLU A 32 0.99 -22.89 -0.01
C GLU A 32 0.96 -21.37 -0.28
N TRP A 33 0.24 -20.63 0.56
CA TRP A 33 0.12 -19.17 0.45
C TRP A 33 1.37 -18.46 0.93
N GLU A 34 2.13 -19.05 1.85
CA GLU A 34 3.41 -18.52 2.32
C GLU A 34 4.45 -18.47 1.19
N ASP A 35 4.65 -19.58 0.48
CA ASP A 35 5.56 -19.63 -0.68
C ASP A 35 5.13 -18.69 -1.80
N TRP A 36 3.82 -18.57 -2.02
CA TRP A 36 3.28 -17.60 -2.96
C TRP A 36 3.60 -16.18 -2.50
N PHE A 37 3.35 -15.85 -1.23
CA PHE A 37 3.55 -14.52 -0.67
C PHE A 37 5.01 -14.10 -0.70
N ILE A 38 5.94 -14.94 -0.26
CA ILE A 38 7.38 -14.66 -0.27
C ILE A 38 7.88 -14.38 -1.70
N ARG A 39 7.37 -15.12 -2.69
CA ARG A 39 7.72 -14.89 -4.10
C ARG A 39 7.18 -13.58 -4.66
N HIS A 40 6.05 -13.08 -4.15
CA HIS A 40 5.36 -11.91 -4.69
C HIS A 40 5.45 -10.65 -3.80
N SER A 41 6.02 -10.74 -2.60
CA SER A 41 6.14 -9.63 -1.64
C SER A 41 7.12 -8.55 -2.10
N ASN A 42 8.23 -8.96 -2.72
CA ASN A 42 9.36 -8.09 -3.08
C ASN A 42 9.18 -7.34 -4.40
N GLY A 43 8.00 -7.48 -4.99
CA GLY A 43 7.72 -6.93 -6.29
C GLY A 43 6.66 -7.79 -6.93
N VAL A 44 5.43 -7.27 -6.94
CA VAL A 44 4.56 -7.57 -8.06
C VAL A 44 5.30 -7.00 -9.24
N GLU A 45 6.03 -7.84 -9.98
CA GLU A 45 6.47 -7.45 -11.29
C GLU A 45 5.18 -7.08 -12.03
N ALA A 46 4.91 -5.78 -12.13
CA ALA A 46 3.74 -5.25 -12.81
C ALA A 46 3.59 -5.87 -14.20
N ARG A 47 4.71 -6.36 -14.76
CA ARG A 47 4.86 -7.22 -15.93
C ARG A 47 3.85 -8.37 -16.02
N HIS A 48 3.57 -9.10 -14.94
CA HIS A 48 2.66 -10.26 -14.99
C HIS A 48 1.20 -9.86 -15.24
N GLY A 49 0.78 -8.70 -14.73
CA GLY A 49 -0.52 -8.12 -15.08
C GLY A 49 -0.48 -7.38 -16.41
N LEU A 50 0.65 -6.74 -16.73
CA LEU A 50 0.85 -5.95 -17.94
C LEU A 50 0.86 -6.82 -19.21
N LEU A 51 1.36 -8.05 -19.17
CA LEU A 51 1.45 -8.93 -20.33
C LEU A 51 0.08 -9.38 -20.86
N PRO A 52 -0.78 -10.07 -20.08
CA PRO A 52 -2.13 -10.42 -20.54
C PRO A 52 -2.94 -9.16 -20.89
N TYR A 53 -2.71 -8.06 -20.17
CA TYR A 53 -3.29 -6.76 -20.48
C TYR A 53 -2.85 -6.20 -21.84
N SER A 54 -1.55 -6.24 -22.16
CA SER A 54 -0.99 -5.77 -23.43
C SER A 54 -1.48 -6.63 -24.58
N VAL A 55 -1.62 -7.94 -24.36
CA VAL A 55 -2.22 -8.87 -25.33
C VAL A 55 -3.67 -8.48 -25.62
N ILE A 56 -4.51 -8.27 -24.59
CA ILE A 56 -5.91 -7.84 -24.78
C ILE A 56 -5.99 -6.51 -25.51
N LEU A 57 -5.13 -5.55 -25.18
CA LEU A 57 -5.06 -4.24 -25.83
C LEU A 57 -4.71 -4.39 -27.32
N ILE A 58 -3.64 -5.14 -27.64
CA ILE A 58 -3.19 -5.37 -29.02
C ILE A 58 -4.28 -6.06 -29.82
N VAL A 59 -4.94 -7.09 -29.26
CA VAL A 59 -6.06 -7.77 -29.89
C VAL A 59 -7.21 -6.80 -30.15
N GLY A 60 -7.58 -5.98 -29.17
CA GLY A 60 -8.63 -4.97 -29.32
C GLY A 60 -8.32 -3.96 -30.42
N VAL A 61 -7.11 -3.38 -30.42
CA VAL A 61 -6.66 -2.43 -31.44
C VAL A 61 -6.61 -3.08 -32.82
N THR A 62 -6.16 -4.33 -32.90
CA THR A 62 -6.07 -5.08 -34.17
C THR A 62 -7.46 -5.39 -34.72
N ILE A 63 -8.41 -5.77 -33.87
CA ILE A 63 -9.81 -5.98 -34.29
C ILE A 63 -10.40 -4.68 -34.82
N VAL A 64 -10.22 -3.55 -34.11
CA VAL A 64 -10.72 -2.24 -34.56
C VAL A 64 -10.09 -1.86 -35.90
N ALA A 65 -8.76 -1.97 -36.02
CA ALA A 65 -8.05 -1.66 -37.26
C ALA A 65 -8.46 -2.59 -38.41
N MET A 66 -8.66 -3.89 -38.16
CA MET A 66 -9.16 -4.84 -39.17
C MET A 66 -10.57 -4.48 -39.64
N VAL A 67 -11.47 -4.13 -38.71
CA VAL A 67 -12.83 -3.69 -39.07
C VAL A 67 -12.78 -2.43 -39.91
N GLU A 68 -11.94 -1.44 -39.56
CA GLU A 68 -11.76 -0.22 -40.35
C GLU A 68 -11.21 -0.51 -41.76
N VAL A 69 -10.17 -1.35 -41.89
CA VAL A 69 -9.60 -1.70 -43.19
C VAL A 69 -10.58 -2.48 -44.07
N VAL A 70 -11.27 -3.48 -43.51
CA VAL A 70 -12.26 -4.28 -44.24
C VAL A 70 -13.46 -3.43 -44.68
N THR A 71 -13.91 -2.51 -43.82
CA THR A 71 -15.03 -1.62 -44.15
C THR A 71 -14.62 -0.61 -45.22
N MET A 72 -13.42 -0.05 -45.13
CA MET A 72 -12.87 0.87 -46.13
C MET A 72 -12.72 0.22 -47.51
N THR A 73 -12.24 -1.02 -47.55
CA THR A 73 -12.05 -1.77 -48.81
C THR A 73 -13.37 -2.21 -49.45
N ARG A 74 -14.39 -2.58 -48.65
CA ARG A 74 -15.67 -3.06 -49.19
C ARG A 74 -16.69 -1.98 -49.53
N HIS A 75 -16.73 -0.89 -48.76
CA HIS A 75 -17.83 0.09 -48.84
C HIS A 75 -17.36 1.51 -49.21
N GLY A 76 -16.05 1.70 -49.45
CA GLY A 76 -15.48 2.99 -49.80
C GLY A 76 -15.48 4.01 -48.64
N ALA A 77 -14.94 5.20 -48.90
CA ALA A 77 -14.69 6.21 -47.87
C ALA A 77 -15.95 6.75 -47.18
N HIS A 78 -17.10 6.71 -47.86
CA HIS A 78 -18.38 7.20 -47.34
C HIS A 78 -18.96 6.32 -46.22
N CYS A 79 -18.61 5.03 -46.15
CA CYS A 79 -19.10 4.13 -45.10
C CYS A 79 -18.15 3.99 -43.90
N ILE A 80 -16.94 4.55 -43.98
CA ILE A 80 -15.92 4.48 -42.90
C ILE A 80 -16.50 5.02 -41.58
N TYR A 81 -17.21 6.15 -41.64
CA TYR A 81 -17.67 6.86 -40.45
C TYR A 81 -18.71 6.08 -39.66
N ASN A 82 -19.56 5.31 -40.34
CA ASN A 82 -20.66 4.61 -39.69
C ASN A 82 -20.17 3.35 -38.98
N TRP A 83 -19.36 2.52 -39.64
CA TRP A 83 -18.94 1.24 -39.07
C TRP A 83 -17.92 1.37 -37.92
N GLY A 84 -16.92 2.23 -38.06
CA GLY A 84 -15.97 2.49 -36.97
C GLY A 84 -16.67 3.04 -35.72
N SER A 85 -17.64 3.93 -35.93
CA SER A 85 -18.46 4.47 -34.83
C SER A 85 -19.27 3.39 -34.12
N TYR A 86 -19.88 2.44 -34.84
CA TYR A 86 -20.65 1.37 -34.19
C TYR A 86 -19.80 0.45 -33.31
N VAL A 87 -18.58 0.10 -33.73
CA VAL A 87 -17.69 -0.73 -32.89
C VAL A 87 -17.29 0.01 -31.62
N MET A 88 -16.91 1.27 -31.74
CA MET A 88 -16.59 2.12 -30.60
C MET A 88 -17.80 2.28 -29.68
N VAL A 89 -18.99 2.49 -30.24
CA VAL A 89 -20.24 2.58 -29.50
C VAL A 89 -20.51 1.31 -28.71
N VAL A 90 -20.39 0.13 -29.33
CA VAL A 90 -20.61 -1.15 -28.65
C VAL A 90 -19.61 -1.36 -27.51
N LEU A 91 -18.33 -1.06 -27.74
CA LEU A 91 -17.31 -1.14 -26.70
C LEU A 91 -17.61 -0.20 -25.53
N ASP A 92 -18.03 1.02 -25.83
CA ASP A 92 -18.37 2.02 -24.82
C ASP A 92 -19.61 1.62 -24.00
N VAL A 93 -20.65 1.10 -24.66
CA VAL A 93 -21.85 0.58 -24.01
C VAL A 93 -21.51 -0.60 -23.10
N VAL A 94 -20.72 -1.57 -23.56
CA VAL A 94 -20.27 -2.71 -22.74
C VAL A 94 -19.47 -2.20 -21.54
N PHE A 95 -18.58 -1.23 -21.74
CA PHE A 95 -17.82 -0.65 -20.65
C PHE A 95 -18.72 0.02 -19.60
N VAL A 96 -19.66 0.85 -20.02
CA VAL A 96 -20.55 1.57 -19.10
C VAL A 96 -21.55 0.65 -18.39
N ILE A 97 -22.07 -0.38 -19.07
CA ILE A 97 -23.09 -1.27 -18.50
C ILE A 97 -22.47 -2.40 -17.67
N VAL A 98 -21.32 -2.93 -18.08
CA VAL A 98 -20.72 -4.11 -17.42
C VAL A 98 -19.53 -3.69 -16.55
N VAL A 99 -18.53 -3.05 -17.15
CA VAL A 99 -17.24 -2.82 -16.49
C VAL A 99 -17.34 -1.77 -15.39
N VAL A 100 -18.08 -0.68 -15.62
CA VAL A 100 -18.23 0.40 -14.63
C VAL A 100 -18.98 -0.08 -13.39
N PRO A 101 -20.19 -0.68 -13.47
CA PRO A 101 -20.89 -1.17 -12.30
C PRO A 101 -20.10 -2.24 -11.55
N PHE A 102 -19.42 -3.13 -12.26
CA PHE A 102 -18.55 -4.13 -11.65
C PHE A 102 -17.39 -3.48 -10.87
N SER A 103 -16.70 -2.52 -11.48
CA SER A 103 -15.58 -1.80 -10.85
C SER A 103 -16.05 -1.01 -9.62
N VAL A 104 -17.17 -0.30 -9.75
CA VAL A 104 -17.83 0.44 -8.67
C VAL A 104 -18.22 -0.49 -7.54
N TRP A 105 -18.91 -1.59 -7.82
CA TRP A 105 -19.33 -2.58 -6.82
C TRP A 105 -18.15 -3.12 -6.01
N HIS A 106 -17.06 -3.48 -6.70
CA HIS A 106 -15.87 -3.98 -6.03
C HIS A 106 -15.19 -2.91 -5.18
N VAL A 107 -15.07 -1.68 -5.67
CA VAL A 107 -14.34 -0.60 -4.99
C VAL A 107 -15.14 0.00 -3.83
N PHE A 108 -16.47 0.03 -3.92
CA PHE A 108 -17.34 0.64 -2.90
C PHE A 108 -17.27 -0.04 -1.53
N LYS A 109 -16.95 -1.34 -1.48
CA LYS A 109 -16.80 -2.09 -0.23
C LYS A 109 -15.58 -1.68 0.58
N TYR A 110 -14.63 -0.97 -0.03
CA TYR A 110 -13.38 -0.59 0.61
C TYR A 110 -13.42 0.90 1.01
N LYS A 111 -12.81 1.22 2.17
CA LYS A 111 -12.55 2.61 2.55
C LYS A 111 -11.64 3.23 1.49
N ASP A 112 -11.81 4.53 1.22
CA ASP A 112 -11.05 5.21 0.19
C ASP A 112 -9.56 5.26 0.58
N LEU A 113 -8.79 4.38 -0.05
CA LEU A 113 -7.37 4.23 0.18
C LEU A 113 -6.65 5.06 -0.87
N HIS A 114 -5.89 6.07 -0.42
CA HIS A 114 -5.07 6.94 -1.27
C HIS A 114 -5.87 7.73 -2.32
N GLY A 115 -7.17 7.92 -2.11
CA GLY A 115 -8.05 8.61 -3.05
C GLY A 115 -8.40 7.80 -4.30
N ILE A 116 -8.03 6.51 -4.36
CA ILE A 116 -8.29 5.68 -5.56
C ILE A 116 -9.80 5.51 -5.77
N ARG A 117 -10.57 5.32 -4.70
CA ARG A 117 -12.04 5.24 -4.80
C ARG A 117 -12.61 6.58 -5.24
N ALA A 118 -12.15 7.70 -4.67
CA ALA A 118 -12.57 9.02 -5.13
C ALA A 118 -12.23 9.26 -6.61
N SER A 119 -11.05 8.88 -7.08
CA SER A 119 -10.66 9.00 -8.50
C SER A 119 -11.54 8.16 -9.41
N ILE A 120 -11.81 6.89 -9.04
CA ILE A 120 -12.71 6.01 -9.80
C ILE A 120 -14.12 6.58 -9.84
N LEU A 121 -14.65 7.01 -8.71
CA LEU A 121 -15.99 7.58 -8.60
C LEU A 121 -16.10 8.88 -9.42
N THR A 122 -15.11 9.76 -9.33
CA THR A 122 -15.06 11.01 -10.09
C THR A 122 -15.05 10.74 -11.59
N GLN A 123 -14.26 9.74 -12.03
CA GLN A 123 -14.24 9.33 -13.43
C GLN A 123 -15.58 8.73 -13.88
N CYS A 124 -16.32 8.06 -13.01
CA CYS A 124 -17.67 7.59 -13.32
C CYS A 124 -18.67 8.75 -13.42
N ILE A 125 -18.65 9.67 -12.44
CA ILE A 125 -19.55 10.82 -12.38
C ILE A 125 -19.37 11.74 -13.59
N ILE A 126 -18.13 11.95 -14.05
CA ILE A 126 -17.85 12.81 -15.20
C ILE A 126 -17.89 12.01 -16.52
N GLY A 127 -17.34 10.80 -16.52
CA GLY A 127 -17.21 9.98 -17.72
C GLY A 127 -18.54 9.47 -18.25
N ILE A 128 -19.47 9.04 -17.40
CA ILE A 128 -20.78 8.54 -17.85
C ILE A 128 -21.57 9.63 -18.60
N PRO A 129 -21.75 10.85 -18.07
CA PRO A 129 -22.36 11.94 -18.82
C PRO A 129 -21.63 12.26 -20.13
N CYS A 130 -20.29 12.28 -20.14
CA CYS A 130 -19.53 12.53 -21.37
C CYS A 130 -19.78 11.46 -22.44
N ILE A 131 -19.87 10.18 -22.05
CA ILE A 131 -20.17 9.08 -22.97
C ILE A 131 -21.62 9.17 -23.49
N ILE A 132 -22.59 9.47 -22.62
CA ILE A 132 -23.98 9.68 -23.04
C ILE A 132 -24.06 10.84 -24.04
N MET A 133 -23.39 11.96 -23.75
CA MET A 133 -23.36 13.11 -24.63
C MET A 133 -22.65 12.82 -25.96
N TYR A 134 -21.59 12.03 -25.94
CA TYR A 134 -20.95 11.51 -27.16
C TYR A 134 -21.94 10.72 -28.03
N PHE A 135 -22.76 9.85 -27.43
CA PHE A 135 -23.81 9.12 -28.16
C PHE A 135 -24.89 10.03 -28.72
N VAL A 136 -25.39 10.97 -27.93
CA VAL A 136 -26.39 11.94 -28.39
C VAL A 136 -25.85 12.75 -29.57
N TRP A 137 -24.60 13.22 -29.48
CA TRP A 137 -23.95 13.98 -30.55
C TRP A 137 -23.71 13.16 -31.82
N THR A 138 -23.47 11.86 -31.68
CA THR A 138 -23.19 10.97 -32.82
C THR A 138 -24.47 10.47 -33.48
N ALA A 139 -25.50 10.13 -32.70
CA ALA A 139 -26.71 9.48 -33.17
C ALA A 139 -27.86 10.45 -33.49
N VAL A 140 -27.96 11.57 -32.77
CA VAL A 140 -29.10 12.50 -32.90
C VAL A 140 -28.77 13.69 -33.80
N LEU A 141 -27.54 14.21 -33.76
CA LEU A 141 -27.14 15.33 -34.58
C LEU A 141 -26.68 14.84 -35.95
N GLU A 142 -27.33 15.28 -37.03
CA GLU A 142 -27.01 14.84 -38.39
C GLU A 142 -25.54 15.08 -38.77
N PRO A 143 -24.93 14.20 -39.60
CA PRO A 143 -23.58 14.39 -40.11
C PRO A 143 -23.46 15.67 -40.94
N PRO A 144 -22.30 16.35 -40.94
CA PRO A 144 -22.10 17.61 -41.65
C PRO A 144 -22.12 17.50 -43.19
N ASN A 145 -22.44 16.34 -43.73
CA ASN A 145 -22.57 16.11 -45.16
C ASN A 145 -23.96 16.49 -45.70
N THR A 146 -24.85 16.98 -44.85
CA THR A 146 -26.08 17.65 -45.28
C THR A 146 -25.75 19.10 -45.64
N GLU A 147 -26.42 19.67 -46.66
CA GLU A 147 -26.20 21.05 -47.12
C GLU A 147 -26.38 22.11 -46.00
N HIS A 148 -26.95 21.69 -44.86
CA HIS A 148 -27.15 22.50 -43.67
C HIS A 148 -26.72 21.73 -42.41
N PRO A 149 -25.42 21.72 -42.04
CA PRO A 149 -24.97 21.08 -40.82
C PRO A 149 -25.60 21.75 -39.59
N SER A 150 -25.99 20.95 -38.60
CA SER A 150 -26.48 21.49 -37.33
C SER A 150 -25.38 22.33 -36.65
N MET A 151 -25.66 23.61 -36.38
CA MET A 151 -24.71 24.54 -35.73
C MET A 151 -24.03 23.97 -34.46
N PRO A 152 -24.73 23.25 -33.56
CA PRO A 152 -24.09 22.66 -32.38
C PRO A 152 -22.96 21.65 -32.71
N ARG A 153 -23.08 20.89 -33.81
CA ARG A 153 -22.08 19.92 -34.23
C ARG A 153 -20.85 20.58 -34.85
N VAL A 154 -21.04 21.72 -35.52
CA VAL A 154 -19.94 22.54 -36.07
C VAL A 154 -19.15 23.20 -34.94
N MET A 155 -19.83 23.71 -33.91
CA MET A 155 -19.16 24.34 -32.75
C MET A 155 -18.51 23.32 -31.82
N PHE A 156 -19.11 22.12 -31.70
CA PHE A 156 -18.64 21.10 -30.77
C PHE A 156 -18.69 19.71 -31.39
N ALA A 157 -17.53 19.21 -31.81
CA ALA A 157 -17.41 17.88 -32.39
C ALA A 157 -17.64 16.78 -31.33
N PRO A 158 -18.21 15.61 -31.69
CA PRO A 158 -18.41 14.50 -30.75
C PRO A 158 -17.12 14.10 -30.00
N GLY A 159 -15.96 14.15 -30.68
CA GLY A 159 -14.66 13.83 -30.10
C GLY A 159 -14.27 14.71 -28.89
N ASN A 160 -14.85 15.91 -28.76
CA ASN A 160 -14.57 16.80 -27.63
C ASN A 160 -15.06 16.20 -26.30
N TRP A 161 -16.14 15.41 -26.29
CA TRP A 161 -16.61 14.72 -25.09
C TRP A 161 -15.60 13.68 -24.59
N ILE A 162 -14.98 12.96 -25.52
CA ILE A 162 -13.90 12.01 -25.21
C ILE A 162 -12.65 12.74 -24.69
N LEU A 163 -12.33 13.90 -25.28
CA LEU A 163 -11.23 14.74 -24.82
C LEU A 163 -11.44 15.24 -23.39
N ILE A 164 -12.64 15.71 -23.04
CA ILE A 164 -12.98 16.12 -21.67
C ILE A 164 -12.81 14.95 -20.71
N MET A 165 -13.43 13.80 -21.01
CA MET A 165 -13.32 12.60 -20.17
C MET A 165 -11.86 12.17 -19.96
N THR A 166 -11.05 12.19 -21.02
CA THR A 166 -9.63 11.81 -20.98
C THR A 166 -8.81 12.80 -20.18
N THR A 167 -9.05 14.10 -20.38
CA THR A 167 -8.39 15.19 -19.66
C THR A 167 -8.71 15.13 -18.16
N THR A 168 -9.98 14.95 -17.79
CA THR A 168 -10.39 14.71 -16.41
C THR A 168 -9.68 13.50 -15.81
N GLY A 169 -9.57 12.40 -16.56
CA GLY A 169 -8.83 11.22 -16.13
C GLY A 169 -7.37 11.53 -15.86
N HIS A 170 -6.68 12.22 -16.78
CA HIS A 170 -5.30 12.65 -16.58
C HIS A 170 -5.13 13.56 -15.36
N ILE A 171 -6.05 14.51 -15.16
CA ILE A 171 -6.03 15.39 -13.99
C ILE A 171 -6.18 14.55 -12.72
N MET A 172 -7.13 13.62 -12.67
CA MET A 172 -7.41 12.84 -11.46
C MET A 172 -6.34 11.76 -11.16
N TYR A 173 -5.69 11.19 -12.17
CA TYR A 173 -4.72 10.11 -11.98
C TYR A 173 -3.26 10.57 -11.94
N ILE A 174 -2.95 11.73 -12.53
CA ILE A 174 -1.57 12.24 -12.61
C ILE A 174 -1.45 13.55 -11.84
N VAL A 175 -2.23 14.55 -12.21
CA VAL A 175 -2.08 15.92 -11.68
C VAL A 175 -2.44 15.97 -10.19
N VAL A 176 -3.64 15.53 -9.81
CA VAL A 176 -4.11 15.55 -8.42
C VAL A 176 -3.16 14.77 -7.52
N PRO A 177 -2.73 13.53 -7.82
CA PRO A 177 -1.76 12.83 -6.98
C PRO A 177 -0.40 13.53 -6.87
N LEU A 178 0.07 14.22 -7.93
CA LEU A 178 1.31 15.00 -7.87
C LEU A 178 1.18 16.22 -6.94
N PHE A 179 0.06 16.94 -7.00
CA PHE A 179 -0.19 18.13 -6.17
C PHE A 179 -0.68 17.78 -4.76
N ARG A 180 -1.35 16.64 -4.58
CA ARG A 180 -1.80 16.09 -3.29
C ARG A 180 -0.68 15.37 -2.53
N ARG A 181 0.57 15.46 -3.02
CA ARG A 181 1.77 15.30 -2.21
C ARG A 181 2.25 16.63 -1.56
N PRO A 182 1.43 17.57 -1.05
CA PRO A 182 2.02 18.66 -0.29
C PRO A 182 2.43 18.06 1.06
N HIS A 183 3.70 18.22 1.40
CA HIS A 183 4.21 18.10 2.77
C HIS A 183 4.24 16.71 3.44
N PHE A 184 4.77 15.68 2.75
CA PHE A 184 5.67 14.74 3.44
C PHE A 184 7.11 15.29 3.51
N HIS A 185 7.25 16.62 3.60
CA HIS A 185 8.31 17.20 4.42
C HIS A 185 7.84 17.06 5.87
N VAL A 186 7.79 15.82 6.37
CA VAL A 186 7.97 15.61 7.81
C VAL A 186 9.35 16.20 8.06
N SER A 187 9.36 17.36 8.68
CA SER A 187 10.55 18.18 8.80
C SER A 187 11.63 17.33 9.47
N SER A 188 12.82 17.27 8.87
CA SER A 188 14.02 16.84 9.61
C SER A 188 14.18 17.66 10.90
N GLN A 189 13.53 18.82 10.97
CA GLN A 189 13.41 19.72 12.11
C GLN A 189 12.61 19.15 13.31
N GLN A 190 11.67 18.20 13.11
CA GLN A 190 11.03 17.50 14.24
C GLN A 190 11.90 16.37 14.80
N ARG A 191 12.81 15.78 13.99
CA ARG A 191 13.83 14.84 14.50
C ARG A 191 14.84 15.53 15.42
N SER A 192 15.16 16.81 15.19
CA SER A 192 16.10 17.55 16.05
C SER A 192 15.53 18.01 17.39
N LEU A 193 14.20 18.03 17.58
CA LEU A 193 13.59 18.51 18.82
C LEU A 193 13.28 17.41 19.85
N SER A 194 13.49 16.13 19.51
CA SER A 194 13.20 14.99 20.40
C SER A 194 14.44 14.23 20.88
N LEU A 195 15.62 14.44 20.29
CA LEU A 195 16.83 13.69 20.63
C LEU A 195 17.58 14.22 21.88
N ASP A 196 17.24 15.42 22.38
CA ASP A 196 17.98 16.08 23.47
C ASP A 196 17.32 15.99 24.86
N ARG A 197 16.28 15.15 25.03
CA ARG A 197 15.73 14.90 26.36
C ARG A 197 16.27 13.58 26.92
N PRO A 198 17.30 13.59 27.78
CA PRO A 198 17.72 12.38 28.48
C PRO A 198 16.54 11.83 29.28
N ILE A 199 16.17 10.59 28.98
CA ILE A 199 15.17 9.82 29.71
C ILE A 199 15.72 9.62 31.12
N THR A 200 15.35 10.51 32.03
CA THR A 200 15.54 10.29 33.46
C THR A 200 14.40 9.38 33.89
N ILE A 201 14.69 8.09 34.04
CA ILE A 201 13.78 7.11 34.63
C ILE A 201 13.71 7.46 36.13
N THR A 202 12.85 8.42 36.48
CA THR A 202 12.55 8.71 37.88
C THR A 202 11.59 7.64 38.38
N ASN A 203 12.16 6.59 38.98
CA ASN A 203 11.44 5.63 39.80
C ASN A 203 10.81 6.35 41.00
N THR A 204 9.64 6.94 40.78
CA THR A 204 8.87 7.59 41.84
C THR A 204 7.95 6.53 42.43
N ALA A 205 8.47 5.81 43.42
CA ALA A 205 7.68 4.98 44.31
C ALA A 205 6.75 5.89 45.14
N SER A 206 5.58 6.21 44.59
CA SER A 206 4.50 6.83 45.36
C SER A 206 3.55 5.74 45.85
N ARG A 207 3.87 5.23 47.04
CA ARG A 207 2.91 4.58 47.94
C ARG A 207 2.07 5.69 48.56
N HIS A 208 0.78 5.77 48.26
CA HIS A 208 -0.27 6.01 49.26
C HIS A 208 -1.68 5.81 48.67
N THR A 209 -2.34 4.75 49.17
CA THR A 209 -3.77 4.62 49.52
C THR A 209 -4.69 5.81 49.27
N THR A 210 -5.77 5.59 48.51
CA THR A 210 -7.13 5.39 49.06
C THR A 210 -8.09 4.82 48.03
N ALA A 211 -8.97 3.96 48.53
CA ALA A 211 -9.95 3.17 47.82
C ALA A 211 -11.20 3.97 47.40
N ASN A 212 -11.96 3.34 46.49
CA ASN A 212 -13.35 3.58 46.14
C ASN A 212 -13.63 4.80 45.25
N ASN A 213 -13.60 4.58 43.93
CA ASN A 213 -14.60 5.15 43.04
C ASN A 213 -14.86 4.20 41.85
N PRO A 214 -16.09 4.20 41.32
CA PRO A 214 -16.59 3.16 40.44
C PRO A 214 -15.88 3.19 39.10
N SER A 215 -15.80 2.01 38.49
CA SER A 215 -15.36 1.67 37.15
C SER A 215 -16.08 2.48 36.06
N HIS A 216 -15.80 3.78 35.99
CA HIS A 216 -15.90 4.50 34.73
C HIS A 216 -14.70 4.05 33.92
N ILE A 217 -14.99 3.33 32.84
CA ILE A 217 -14.10 3.14 31.69
C ILE A 217 -13.74 4.56 31.24
N GLY A 218 -12.68 5.09 31.83
CA GLY A 218 -12.17 6.42 31.53
C GLY A 218 -11.71 6.35 30.09
N HIS A 219 -12.41 7.05 29.21
CA HIS A 219 -11.93 7.34 27.88
C HIS A 219 -10.57 8.05 28.04
N TYR A 220 -9.49 7.27 28.01
CA TYR A 220 -8.15 7.83 27.99
C TYR A 220 -8.04 8.65 26.72
N LYS A 221 -7.91 9.97 26.88
CA LYS A 221 -7.70 10.87 25.76
C LYS A 221 -6.31 10.58 25.21
N VAL A 222 -6.25 9.89 24.08
CA VAL A 222 -4.99 9.64 23.37
C VAL A 222 -4.46 10.99 22.88
N GLU A 223 -3.26 11.36 23.33
CA GLU A 223 -2.58 12.59 22.91
C GLU A 223 -1.58 12.28 21.79
N LEU A 224 -1.34 13.25 20.91
CA LEU A 224 -0.34 13.12 19.85
C LEU A 224 1.07 13.30 20.40
N SER A 225 1.54 12.34 21.20
CA SER A 225 2.86 12.33 21.83
C SER A 225 3.56 10.98 21.66
N ALA A 226 4.89 10.98 21.64
CA ALA A 226 5.68 9.75 21.52
C ALA A 226 5.38 8.78 22.67
N GLU A 227 5.17 9.30 23.88
CA GLU A 227 4.82 8.48 25.04
C GLU A 227 3.46 7.82 24.88
N SER A 228 2.46 8.54 24.35
CA SER A 228 1.16 7.96 24.07
C SER A 228 1.24 6.86 23.01
N LEU A 229 2.12 6.98 22.00
CA LEU A 229 2.35 5.90 21.03
C LEU A 229 3.03 4.69 21.70
N ARG A 230 4.02 4.90 22.57
CA ARG A 230 4.66 3.81 23.32
C ARG A 230 3.64 3.06 24.16
N ASN A 231 2.78 3.77 24.88
CA ASN A 231 1.69 3.18 25.66
C ASN A 231 0.72 2.40 24.77
N ALA A 232 0.34 2.97 23.61
CA ALA A 232 -0.55 2.30 22.65
C ALA A 232 0.09 1.04 22.01
N LEU A 233 1.41 1.00 21.83
CA LEU A 233 2.11 -0.18 21.30
C LEU A 233 2.35 -1.26 22.37
N ASN A 234 2.38 -0.88 23.66
CA ASN A 234 2.49 -1.82 24.77
C ASN A 234 1.12 -2.41 25.19
N ASP A 235 0.02 -1.71 24.90
CA ASP A 235 -1.34 -2.21 25.10
C ASP A 235 -1.80 -3.08 23.91
N PRO A 236 -2.14 -4.38 24.10
CA PRO A 236 -2.49 -5.28 23.00
C PRO A 236 -3.69 -4.81 22.17
N GLU A 237 -4.70 -4.21 22.80
CA GLU A 237 -5.91 -3.74 22.11
C GLU A 237 -5.60 -2.53 21.23
N SER A 238 -4.91 -1.54 21.79
CA SER A 238 -4.44 -0.36 21.04
C SER A 238 -3.46 -0.74 19.93
N ALA A 239 -2.60 -1.73 20.16
CA ALA A 239 -1.64 -2.23 19.17
C ALA A 239 -2.35 -2.92 17.99
N ASP A 240 -3.38 -3.75 18.23
CA ASP A 240 -4.17 -4.33 17.13
C ASP A 240 -4.95 -3.24 16.38
N ALA A 241 -5.52 -2.25 17.07
CA ALA A 241 -6.18 -1.13 16.42
C ALA A 241 -5.19 -0.31 15.54
N LEU A 242 -3.98 -0.05 16.02
CA LEU A 242 -2.89 0.55 15.23
C LEU A 242 -2.51 -0.32 14.02
N LEU A 243 -2.39 -1.63 14.22
CA LEU A 243 -2.08 -2.57 13.15
C LEU A 243 -3.19 -2.60 12.09
N GLN A 244 -4.47 -2.54 12.49
CA GLN A 244 -5.59 -2.46 11.56
C GLN A 244 -5.57 -1.16 10.75
N LEU A 245 -5.16 -0.04 11.34
CA LEU A 245 -4.97 1.23 10.63
C LEU A 245 -3.77 1.16 9.67
N ALA A 246 -2.64 0.62 10.12
CA ALA A 246 -1.46 0.40 9.26
C ALA A 246 -1.75 -0.59 8.11
N THR A 247 -2.63 -1.57 8.35
CA THR A 247 -3.12 -2.51 7.32
C THR A 247 -4.07 -1.82 6.32
N LYS A 248 -4.73 -0.73 6.70
CA LYS A 248 -5.41 0.11 5.72
C LYS A 248 -4.35 0.89 4.94
N ASP A 249 -3.37 1.49 5.60
CA ASP A 249 -2.38 2.37 4.97
C ASP A 249 -1.22 1.70 4.21
N PHE A 250 -1.21 0.37 4.05
CA PHE A 250 -0.09 -0.36 3.42
C PHE A 250 1.26 -0.19 4.14
N SER A 251 1.23 0.03 5.45
CA SER A 251 2.40 0.25 6.31
C SER A 251 2.46 -0.69 7.52
N ALA A 252 1.73 -1.82 7.44
CA ALA A 252 1.59 -2.79 8.53
C ALA A 252 2.94 -3.34 8.99
N GLU A 253 3.92 -3.48 8.09
CA GLU A 253 5.25 -3.97 8.42
C GLU A 253 5.95 -3.19 9.54
N ASN A 254 5.72 -1.87 9.64
CA ASN A 254 6.34 -1.05 10.68
C ASN A 254 5.78 -1.39 12.06
N VAL A 255 4.45 -1.53 12.18
CA VAL A 255 3.79 -1.89 13.44
C VAL A 255 4.14 -3.33 13.82
N LEU A 256 4.09 -4.26 12.86
CA LEU A 256 4.46 -5.67 13.07
C LEU A 256 5.91 -5.81 13.53
N PHE A 257 6.85 -5.10 12.90
CA PHE A 257 8.24 -5.07 13.32
C PHE A 257 8.39 -4.60 14.76
N TYR A 258 7.73 -3.50 15.12
CA TYR A 258 7.92 -2.89 16.44
C TYR A 258 7.28 -3.74 17.55
N MET A 259 6.11 -4.33 17.30
CA MET A 259 5.50 -5.29 18.22
C MET A 259 6.40 -6.50 18.47
N GLU A 260 6.97 -7.07 17.40
CA GLU A 260 7.89 -8.21 17.51
C GLU A 260 9.21 -7.82 18.18
N TYR A 261 9.72 -6.61 17.92
CA TYR A 261 10.87 -6.04 18.62
C TYR A 261 10.62 -5.96 20.13
N LEU A 262 9.48 -5.39 20.57
CA LEU A 262 9.12 -5.31 21.98
C LEU A 262 9.01 -6.69 22.62
N ARG A 263 8.38 -7.65 21.92
CA ARG A 263 8.24 -9.03 22.38
C ARG A 263 9.60 -9.71 22.58
N LEU A 264 10.55 -9.51 21.66
CA LEU A 264 11.90 -10.07 21.75
C LEU A 264 12.75 -9.34 22.79
N ALA A 265 12.60 -8.02 22.94
CA ALA A 265 13.34 -7.20 23.91
C ALA A 265 12.94 -7.50 25.37
N GLN A 266 11.73 -8.04 25.60
CA GLN A 266 11.30 -8.51 26.92
C GLN A 266 11.96 -9.83 27.34
N LYS A 267 12.63 -10.55 26.43
CA LYS A 267 13.32 -11.79 26.77
C LYS A 267 14.68 -11.48 27.38
N ASP A 268 14.98 -12.09 28.54
CA ASP A 268 16.31 -12.01 29.16
C ASP A 268 17.42 -12.56 28.24
N THR A 269 17.06 -13.59 27.46
CA THR A 269 17.97 -14.28 26.55
C THR A 269 17.34 -14.45 25.18
N LEU A 270 17.94 -13.84 24.16
CA LEU A 270 17.54 -14.02 22.76
C LEU A 270 18.45 -15.04 22.08
N LEU A 271 17.86 -16.04 21.44
CA LEU A 271 18.60 -17.00 20.65
C LEU A 271 19.06 -16.39 19.33
N TRP A 272 20.29 -16.69 18.90
CA TRP A 272 20.78 -16.26 17.59
C TRP A 272 19.82 -16.63 16.44
N SER A 273 19.19 -17.80 16.48
CA SER A 273 18.21 -18.22 15.47
C SER A 273 17.00 -17.30 15.39
N GLU A 274 16.51 -16.80 16.53
CA GLU A 274 15.40 -15.84 16.59
C GLU A 274 15.83 -14.47 16.07
N CYS A 275 17.03 -14.01 16.44
CA CYS A 275 17.64 -12.79 15.92
C CYS A 275 17.77 -12.82 14.39
N VAL A 276 18.30 -13.92 13.85
CA VAL A 276 18.45 -14.13 12.40
C VAL A 276 17.09 -14.20 11.71
N GLN A 277 16.09 -14.85 12.31
CA GLN A 277 14.73 -14.90 11.76
C GLN A 277 14.10 -13.51 11.73
N PHE A 278 14.22 -12.73 12.82
CA PHE A 278 13.74 -11.36 12.91
C PHE A 278 14.40 -10.48 11.84
N TYR A 279 15.74 -10.55 11.72
CA TYR A 279 16.49 -9.87 10.67
C TYR A 279 15.98 -10.24 9.28
N LYS A 280 15.93 -11.54 8.93
CA LYS A 280 15.50 -12.00 7.59
C LYS A 280 14.07 -11.58 7.23
N THR A 281 13.21 -11.45 8.23
CA THR A 281 11.79 -11.12 8.05
C THR A 281 11.57 -9.66 7.70
N TYR A 282 12.37 -8.75 8.26
CA TYR A 282 12.10 -7.31 8.20
C TYR A 282 13.19 -6.45 7.57
N ILE A 283 14.45 -6.90 7.56
CA ILE A 283 15.59 -6.02 7.29
C ILE A 283 16.08 -6.08 5.85
N PRO A 284 16.40 -7.25 5.24
CA PRO A 284 16.89 -7.29 3.85
C PRO A 284 15.99 -6.58 2.83
N ASP A 285 16.56 -6.16 1.71
CA ASP A 285 15.79 -5.56 0.60
C ASP A 285 14.77 -6.53 -0.01
N SER A 286 15.00 -7.83 0.16
CA SER A 286 14.11 -8.92 -0.27
C SER A 286 13.30 -9.52 0.89
N ALA A 287 13.19 -8.80 2.02
CA ALA A 287 12.48 -9.30 3.18
C ALA A 287 10.95 -9.25 2.96
N PRO A 288 10.20 -10.29 3.36
CA PRO A 288 8.75 -10.35 3.13
C PRO A 288 7.99 -9.20 3.82
N LEU A 289 8.49 -8.74 4.96
CA LEU A 289 7.96 -7.60 5.72
C LEU A 289 9.00 -6.47 5.80
N GLN A 290 9.71 -6.19 4.70
CA GLN A 290 10.74 -5.16 4.66
C GLN A 290 10.26 -3.82 5.25
N VAL A 291 10.88 -3.37 6.34
CA VAL A 291 10.56 -2.07 6.95
C VAL A 291 11.20 -0.91 6.18
N ASN A 292 10.54 0.25 6.20
CA ASN A 292 11.02 1.45 5.53
C ASN A 292 12.06 2.20 6.38
N ILE A 293 13.33 1.84 6.27
CA ILE A 293 14.43 2.47 6.99
C ILE A 293 15.46 3.06 6.02
N THR A 294 16.23 4.07 6.46
CA THR A 294 17.28 4.65 5.64
C THR A 294 18.31 3.61 5.23
N TRP A 295 18.90 3.83 4.06
CA TRP A 295 20.00 3.00 3.54
C TRP A 295 21.17 2.89 4.54
N ASN A 296 21.49 3.98 5.25
CA ASN A 296 22.57 4.00 6.23
C ASN A 296 22.26 3.11 7.45
N THR A 297 21.05 3.21 8.02
CA THR A 297 20.60 2.35 9.12
C THR A 297 20.66 0.88 8.73
N ARG A 298 20.15 0.55 7.53
CA ARG A 298 20.18 -0.81 6.98
C ARG A 298 21.61 -1.33 6.82
N LYS A 299 22.51 -0.57 6.19
CA LYS A 299 23.91 -0.98 5.97
C LYS A 299 24.68 -1.20 7.27
N LYS A 300 24.45 -0.36 8.28
CA LYS A 300 25.05 -0.55 9.61
C LYS A 300 24.58 -1.84 10.27
N LEU A 301 23.27 -2.11 10.21
CA LEU A 301 22.70 -3.34 10.75
C LEU A 301 23.18 -4.58 9.99
N GLU A 302 23.23 -4.54 8.66
CA GLU A 302 23.81 -5.60 7.82
C GLU A 302 25.26 -5.91 8.22
N ALA A 303 26.09 -4.87 8.40
CA ALA A 303 27.47 -5.05 8.83
C ALA A 303 27.57 -5.67 10.23
N ALA A 304 26.73 -5.23 11.18
CA ALA A 304 26.68 -5.81 12.52
C ALA A 304 26.27 -7.30 12.49
N MET A 305 25.25 -7.65 11.70
CA MET A 305 24.81 -9.04 11.52
C MET A 305 25.89 -9.93 10.88
N ILE A 306 26.62 -9.42 9.89
CA ILE A 306 27.74 -10.14 9.26
C ILE A 306 28.87 -10.38 10.26
N ASN A 307 29.21 -9.38 11.08
CA ASN A 307 30.25 -9.51 12.09
C ASN A 307 29.89 -10.52 13.17
N MET A 308 28.64 -10.52 13.64
CA MET A 308 28.15 -11.52 14.60
C MET A 308 28.18 -12.94 14.01
N ASN A 309 27.86 -13.11 12.73
CA ASN A 309 27.91 -14.42 12.08
C ASN A 309 29.34 -14.95 11.83
N ARG A 310 30.36 -14.09 11.95
CA ARG A 310 31.77 -14.43 11.72
C ARG A 310 32.55 -14.75 12.99
N LEU A 311 31.99 -14.49 14.17
CA LEU A 311 32.66 -14.80 15.43
C LEU A 311 32.86 -16.32 15.50
N PRO A 312 34.12 -16.81 15.51
CA PRO A 312 34.39 -18.21 15.81
C PRO A 312 33.92 -18.47 17.24
N PRO A 313 33.48 -19.70 17.58
CA PRO A 313 33.21 -20.05 18.96
C PRO A 313 34.51 -19.82 19.74
N ASP A 314 34.51 -18.81 20.62
CA ASP A 314 35.65 -18.48 21.45
C ASP A 314 35.97 -19.68 22.35
N ASN A 315 36.99 -20.45 21.95
CA ASN A 315 37.94 -21.26 22.71
C ASN A 315 38.38 -22.53 21.95
N ALA A 316 39.35 -22.38 21.05
CA ALA A 316 40.21 -23.47 20.59
C ALA A 316 41.67 -23.17 20.97
N CYS A 317 41.89 -22.90 22.26
CA CYS A 317 43.19 -22.93 22.89
C CYS A 317 43.11 -23.85 24.12
N GLU A 318 42.88 -25.15 23.91
CA GLU A 318 43.31 -26.14 24.90
C GLU A 318 43.62 -27.46 24.18
N GLY A 319 44.80 -27.99 24.49
CA GLY A 319 45.50 -28.98 23.69
C GLY A 319 44.82 -30.35 23.61
N SER A 320 45.07 -31.01 22.48
CA SER A 320 45.27 -32.45 22.32
C SER A 320 44.62 -33.36 23.39
N SER A 321 43.38 -33.79 23.17
CA SER A 321 43.00 -35.19 23.38
C SER A 321 41.67 -35.52 22.70
N SER A 322 41.67 -36.65 22.01
CA SER A 322 40.61 -37.21 21.19
C SER A 322 39.26 -37.32 21.90
N ASN A 323 38.24 -36.60 21.41
CA ASN A 323 36.83 -36.99 21.54
C ASN A 323 35.97 -36.34 20.44
N PRO A 324 35.42 -37.10 19.48
CA PRO A 324 34.60 -36.56 18.41
C PRO A 324 33.11 -36.63 18.80
N SER A 325 32.64 -35.80 19.74
CA SER A 325 31.20 -35.72 20.10
C SER A 325 30.82 -34.45 20.88
N ARG A 326 31.31 -33.27 20.47
CA ARG A 326 30.72 -31.99 20.92
C ARG A 326 30.34 -31.17 19.70
N ASN A 327 29.16 -31.48 19.18
CA ASN A 327 28.50 -30.70 18.17
C ASN A 327 27.11 -30.36 18.70
N LEU A 328 26.74 -29.10 18.47
CA LEU A 328 25.45 -28.45 18.70
C LEU A 328 25.10 -27.93 20.11
N GLN A 329 24.76 -26.64 20.14
CA GLN A 329 24.05 -25.89 21.19
C GLN A 329 24.86 -25.19 22.27
N GLN A 330 25.94 -24.49 21.90
CA GLN A 330 26.20 -23.22 22.58
C GLN A 330 25.35 -22.16 21.87
N GLN A 331 24.11 -21.99 22.34
CA GLN A 331 23.22 -20.93 21.89
C GLN A 331 23.85 -19.60 22.31
N GLU A 332 24.57 -18.95 21.39
CA GLU A 332 25.05 -17.60 21.62
C GLU A 332 23.85 -16.69 21.83
N HIS A 333 23.79 -16.12 23.04
CA HIS A 333 22.80 -15.12 23.41
C HIS A 333 23.18 -13.80 22.76
N VAL A 334 22.24 -13.19 22.04
CA VAL A 334 22.48 -11.93 21.33
C VAL A 334 21.64 -10.83 21.93
N SER A 335 22.20 -9.63 22.08
CA SER A 335 21.45 -8.48 22.57
C SER A 335 20.55 -7.90 21.48
N MET A 336 19.31 -7.53 21.83
CA MET A 336 18.39 -6.79 20.94
C MET A 336 18.88 -5.36 20.63
N SER A 337 19.88 -4.85 21.34
CA SER A 337 20.46 -3.52 21.09
C SER A 337 21.00 -3.34 19.67
N VAL A 338 21.35 -4.42 18.97
CA VAL A 338 21.75 -4.34 17.57
C VAL A 338 20.66 -3.73 16.67
N PHE A 339 19.38 -3.88 17.05
CA PHE A 339 18.23 -3.33 16.32
C PHE A 339 17.76 -1.98 16.85
N GLU A 340 18.38 -1.40 17.87
CA GLU A 340 17.89 -0.18 18.56
C GLU A 340 17.70 0.99 17.58
N ALA A 341 18.73 1.33 16.79
CA ALA A 341 18.64 2.39 15.79
C ALA A 341 17.57 2.13 14.72
N THR A 342 17.34 0.87 14.37
CA THR A 342 16.27 0.48 13.43
C THR A 342 14.90 0.65 14.07
N SER A 343 14.76 0.25 15.33
CA SER A 343 13.52 0.37 16.10
C SER A 343 13.11 1.82 16.31
N GLU A 344 14.06 2.73 16.56
CA GLU A 344 13.78 4.15 16.67
C GLU A 344 13.27 4.73 15.35
N GLU A 345 13.91 4.38 14.24
CA GLU A 345 13.50 4.85 12.92
C GLU A 345 12.09 4.35 12.55
N VAL A 346 11.80 3.06 12.79
CA VAL A 346 10.47 2.47 12.56
C VAL A 346 9.43 3.09 13.49
N PHE A 347 9.76 3.33 14.76
CA PHE A 347 8.88 4.02 15.71
C PHE A 347 8.46 5.39 15.19
N TRP A 348 9.42 6.19 14.71
CA TRP A 348 9.13 7.50 14.13
C TRP A 348 8.30 7.41 12.84
N ASN A 349 8.47 6.37 12.04
CA ASN A 349 7.61 6.13 10.89
C ASN A 349 6.15 5.88 11.34
N ILE A 350 5.93 5.07 12.36
CA ILE A 350 4.58 4.83 12.92
C ILE A 350 4.00 6.15 13.46
N PHE A 351 4.80 6.89 14.24
CA PHE A 351 4.41 8.16 14.86
C PHE A 351 3.99 9.22 13.84
N THR A 352 4.70 9.31 12.73
CA THR A 352 4.47 10.36 11.72
C THR A 352 3.41 9.99 10.69
N SER A 353 3.04 8.70 10.58
CA SER A 353 2.11 8.22 9.55
C SER A 353 0.79 7.69 10.11
N VAL A 354 0.83 6.62 10.91
CA VAL A 354 -0.36 5.88 11.36
C VAL A 354 -0.93 6.48 12.65
N PHE A 355 -0.06 6.86 13.59
CA PHE A 355 -0.48 7.32 14.91
C PHE A 355 -1.37 8.58 14.91
N PRO A 356 -1.17 9.61 14.06
CA PRO A 356 -2.05 10.76 14.04
C PRO A 356 -3.49 10.39 13.66
N LYS A 357 -3.67 9.41 12.77
CA LYS A 357 -4.99 8.88 12.38
C LYS A 357 -5.62 8.09 13.52
N PHE A 358 -4.83 7.30 14.23
CA PHE A 358 -5.27 6.59 15.43
C PHE A 358 -5.79 7.57 16.49
N VAL A 359 -5.05 8.64 16.77
CA VAL A 359 -5.46 9.71 17.69
C VAL A 359 -6.76 10.36 17.22
N GLN A 360 -6.87 10.66 15.93
CA GLN A 360 -8.08 11.27 15.35
C GLN A 360 -9.32 10.38 15.49
N ASP A 361 -9.19 9.08 15.22
CA ASP A 361 -10.29 8.09 15.35
C ASP A 361 -10.75 7.96 16.82
N HIS A 362 -9.83 8.08 17.79
CA HIS A 362 -10.17 8.04 19.23
C HIS A 362 -10.81 9.34 19.73
N GLN A 363 -10.45 10.48 19.15
CA GLN A 363 -11.03 11.77 19.50
C GLN A 363 -12.40 12.00 18.85
N ASN A 364 -12.65 11.39 17.68
CA ASN A 364 -13.91 11.50 16.93
C ASN A 364 -14.47 10.10 16.60
N PRO A 365 -15.03 9.37 17.58
CA PRO A 365 -15.53 8.01 17.37
C PRO A 365 -16.75 7.92 16.43
N PHE A 366 -17.34 9.05 16.04
CA PHE A 366 -18.49 9.12 15.13
C PHE A 366 -18.12 9.89 13.85
N PRO A 367 -18.19 9.26 12.67
CA PRO A 367 -18.01 9.93 11.38
C PRO A 367 -19.22 10.76 10.96
#